data_AF-A0A0D6QJB3-F1
#
_entry.id   AF-A0A0D6QJB3-F1
#
_cell.length_a   1.000
_cell.length_b   1.000
_cell.length_c   1.000
_cell.angle_alpha   90.00
_cell.angle_beta   90.00
_cell.angle_gamma   90.00
#
_symmetry.space_group_name_H-M   'P 1'
#
loop_
_entity.id
_entity.type
_entity.pdbx_description
1 polymer ?
#
loop_
_entity_poly.entity_id
_entity_poly.type
_entity_poly.pdbx_seq_one_letter_code
_entity_poly.pdbx_strand_id
1 'polypeptide(L)'
;MAATDKQKQSLYFPEETLREIMSEAVRLDRSLSWTVQQAWRLARNELKRFPSVNAHGEIARAPAPAHAPRERSAPLPASMERREPSEQVREFLKGKFDRELAG
;
A
#
# COMPACT_ATOMS: atom_id res chain seq x y z
N MET A 1 11.81 7.35 25.97
CA MET A 1 11.02 7.96 24.87
C MET A 1 11.71 7.60 23.58
N ALA A 2 11.13 6.70 22.78
CA ALA A 2 11.77 6.22 21.55
C ALA A 2 11.96 7.40 20.60
N ALA A 3 13.22 7.74 20.32
CA ALA A 3 13.56 8.70 19.29
C ALA A 3 12.93 8.21 17.98
N THR A 4 12.08 9.01 17.35
CA THR A 4 11.53 8.67 16.05
C THR A 4 12.71 8.64 15.07
N ASP A 5 13.15 7.45 14.68
CA ASP A 5 14.29 7.32 13.77
C ASP A 5 13.91 7.91 12.41
N LYS A 6 14.65 8.94 11.98
CA LYS A 6 14.36 9.67 10.73
C LYS A 6 15.07 8.97 9.59
N GLN A 7 14.33 8.24 8.76
CA GLN A 7 14.90 7.60 7.57
C GLN A 7 14.85 8.52 6.34
N LYS A 8 15.97 8.65 5.63
CA LYS A 8 16.04 9.39 4.36
C LYS A 8 15.57 8.50 3.21
N GLN A 9 14.55 8.94 2.49
CA GLN A 9 14.01 8.25 1.32
C GLN A 9 13.97 9.17 0.10
N SER A 10 14.54 8.71 -1.02
CA SER A 10 14.37 9.35 -2.33
C SER A 10 13.09 8.83 -2.98
N LEU A 11 12.21 9.74 -3.43
CA LEU A 11 10.96 9.44 -4.11
C LEU A 11 10.90 10.23 -5.42
N TYR A 12 10.27 9.65 -6.44
CA TYR A 12 10.06 10.31 -7.72
C TYR A 12 8.65 10.90 -7.74
N PHE A 13 8.56 12.17 -8.11
CA PHE A 13 7.30 12.90 -8.28
C PHE A 13 7.25 13.47 -9.70
N PRO A 14 6.07 13.54 -10.33
CA PRO A 14 5.87 14.40 -11.49
C PRO A 14 6.26 15.85 -11.15
N GLU A 15 6.77 16.58 -12.13
CA GLU A 15 7.28 17.95 -11.92
C GLU A 15 6.21 18.88 -11.34
N GLU A 16 4.98 18.82 -11.84
CA GLU A 16 3.88 19.66 -11.38
C GLU A 16 3.53 19.36 -9.92
N THR A 17 3.36 18.09 -9.57
CA THR A 17 3.10 17.66 -8.19
C THR A 17 4.22 18.07 -7.24
N LEU A 18 5.48 17.99 -7.67
CA LEU A 18 6.60 18.43 -6.85
C LEU A 18 6.55 19.94 -6.60
N ARG A 19 6.25 20.75 -7.63
CA ARG A 19 6.08 22.20 -7.48
C ARG A 19 4.94 22.55 -6.54
N GLU A 20 3.81 21.84 -6.61
CA GLU A 20 2.69 22.03 -5.67
C GLU A 20 3.10 21.75 -4.23
N ILE A 21 3.77 20.62 -3.97
CA ILE A 21 4.26 20.26 -2.63
C ILE A 21 5.26 21.32 -2.13
N MET A 22 6.15 21.82 -2.99
CA MET A 22 7.10 22.88 -2.65
C MET A 22 6.40 24.20 -2.33
N SER A 23 5.41 24.61 -3.12
CA SER A 23 4.63 25.82 -2.87
C SER A 23 3.89 25.75 -1.53
N GLU A 24 3.26 24.62 -1.24
CA GLU A 24 2.57 24.41 0.04
C GLU A 24 3.52 24.37 1.23
N ALA A 25 4.71 23.78 1.07
CA ALA A 25 5.74 23.82 2.12
C ALA A 25 6.18 25.25 2.44
N VAL A 26 6.37 26.09 1.42
CA VAL A 26 6.68 27.52 1.59
C VAL A 26 5.50 28.27 2.25
N ARG A 27 4.27 28.06 1.78
CA ARG A 27 3.06 28.70 2.33
C ARG A 27 2.85 28.38 3.81
N LEU A 28 3.17 27.15 4.22
CA LEU A 28 2.99 26.66 5.60
C LEU A 28 4.19 26.93 6.52
N ASP A 29 5.31 27.42 5.97
CA ASP A 29 6.59 27.57 6.68
C ASP A 29 7.05 26.25 7.35
N ARG A 30 7.04 25.17 6.56
CA ARG A 30 7.39 23.82 6.99
C ARG A 30 8.27 23.11 5.98
N SER A 31 8.95 22.06 6.43
CA SER A 31 9.80 21.24 5.54
C SER A 31 8.97 20.37 4.60
N LEU A 32 9.53 20.06 3.42
CA LEU A 32 8.92 19.13 2.44
C LEU A 32 8.54 17.79 3.07
N SER A 33 9.43 17.24 3.91
CA SER A 33 9.16 15.99 4.62
C SER A 33 7.93 16.10 5.52
N TRP A 34 7.75 17.23 6.22
CA TRP A 34 6.57 17.44 7.07
C TRP A 34 5.29 17.54 6.22
N THR A 35 5.32 18.27 5.10
CA THR A 35 4.17 18.41 4.19
C THR A 35 3.72 17.05 3.64
N VAL A 36 4.65 16.23 3.14
CA VAL A 36 4.35 14.88 2.64
C VAL A 36 3.86 13.97 3.77
N GLN A 37 4.42 14.08 4.98
CA GLN A 37 3.93 13.34 6.15
C GLN A 37 2.50 13.73 6.55
N GLN A 38 2.13 15.02 6.47
CA GLN A 38 0.76 15.44 6.72
C GLN A 38 -0.19 14.90 5.64
N ALA A 39 0.20 15.00 4.37
CA ALA A 39 -0.60 14.43 3.27
C ALA A 39 -0.87 12.94 3.49
N TRP A 40 0.15 12.16 3.88
CA TRP A 40 -0.04 10.75 4.23
C TRP A 40 -1.00 10.56 5.41
N ARG A 41 -0.85 11.32 6.51
CA ARG A 41 -1.72 11.19 7.69
C ARG A 41 -3.20 11.45 7.36
N LEU A 42 -3.46 12.40 6.47
CA LEU A 42 -4.80 12.74 6.00
C LEU A 42 -5.35 11.67 5.05
N ALA A 43 -4.53 11.18 4.11
CA ALA A 43 -4.98 10.29 3.06
C ALA A 43 -4.99 8.80 3.43
N ARG A 44 -4.25 8.37 4.48
CA ARG A 44 -4.05 6.95 4.84
C ARG A 44 -5.34 6.15 4.99
N ASN A 45 -6.41 6.75 5.50
CA ASN A 45 -7.67 6.05 5.72
C ASN A 45 -8.35 5.73 4.40
N GLU A 46 -8.34 6.66 3.45
CA GLU A 46 -8.87 6.44 2.10
C GLU A 46 -7.96 5.49 1.31
N LEU A 47 -6.63 5.64 1.40
CA LEU A 47 -5.70 4.74 0.72
C LEU A 47 -5.89 3.27 1.13
N LYS A 48 -6.23 3.01 2.40
CA LYS A 48 -6.52 1.65 2.89
C LYS A 48 -7.79 1.03 2.30
N ARG A 49 -8.67 1.82 1.69
CA ARG A 49 -9.92 1.33 1.07
C ARG A 49 -9.70 0.85 -0.36
N PHE A 50 -8.62 1.27 -1.00
CA PHE A 50 -8.30 0.80 -2.34
C PHE A 50 -8.02 -0.70 -2.30
N PRO A 51 -8.57 -1.47 -3.27
CA PRO A 51 -8.27 -2.88 -3.36
C PRO A 51 -6.77 -3.07 -3.61
N SER A 52 -6.20 -4.15 -3.08
CA SER A 52 -4.85 -4.55 -3.46
C SER A 52 -4.83 -4.81 -4.97
N VAL A 53 -3.81 -4.31 -5.67
CA VAL A 53 -3.68 -4.33 -7.14
C VAL A 53 -3.78 -5.75 -7.74
N ASN A 54 -3.62 -6.79 -6.92
CA ASN A 54 -3.77 -8.19 -7.33
C ASN A 54 -5.18 -8.77 -7.13
N ALA A 55 -6.18 -7.96 -6.78
CA ALA A 55 -7.58 -8.41 -6.68
C ALA A 55 -8.27 -8.60 -8.06
N HIS A 56 -7.52 -8.52 -9.15
CA HIS A 56 -7.97 -8.86 -10.50
C HIS A 56 -7.37 -10.19 -10.95
N GLY A 57 -7.78 -11.26 -10.27
CA GLY A 57 -7.49 -12.66 -10.65
C GLY A 57 -8.72 -13.56 -10.68
N GLU A 58 -9.89 -13.06 -10.30
CA GLU A 58 -11.16 -13.77 -10.45
C GLU A 58 -12.11 -12.91 -11.30
N ILE A 59 -11.75 -12.68 -12.56
CA ILE A 59 -12.80 -12.63 -13.58
C ILE A 59 -13.38 -14.04 -13.55
N ALA A 60 -14.52 -14.18 -12.86
CA ALA A 60 -15.36 -15.35 -12.91
C ALA A 60 -15.48 -15.79 -14.36
N ARG A 61 -14.76 -16.86 -14.71
CA ARG A 61 -15.00 -17.60 -15.93
C ARG A 61 -16.39 -18.18 -15.74
N ALA A 62 -17.40 -17.45 -16.21
CA ALA A 62 -18.77 -17.92 -16.23
C ALA A 62 -18.77 -19.30 -16.91
N PRO A 63 -19.20 -20.38 -16.23
CA PRO A 63 -19.39 -21.64 -16.90
C PRO A 63 -20.62 -21.49 -17.82
N ALA A 64 -20.44 -21.73 -19.11
CA ALA A 64 -21.54 -21.99 -20.03
C ALA A 64 -22.26 -23.31 -19.63
N PRO A 65 -23.46 -23.56 -20.16
CA PRO A 65 -24.76 -23.36 -19.52
C PRO A 65 -25.28 -24.54 -18.68
N ALA A 66 -26.44 -24.31 -18.06
CA ALA A 66 -27.17 -25.12 -17.09
C ALA A 66 -27.35 -26.62 -17.43
N HIS A 67 -26.83 -27.47 -16.55
CA HIS A 67 -27.58 -28.61 -15.99
C HIS A 67 -27.13 -28.85 -14.53
N ALA A 68 -28.07 -28.72 -13.60
CA ALA A 68 -27.92 -28.79 -12.14
C ALA A 68 -27.83 -30.26 -11.61
N PRO A 69 -27.85 -30.55 -10.29
CA PRO A 69 -27.21 -29.92 -9.13
C PRO A 69 -26.41 -30.96 -8.30
N ARG A 70 -25.32 -30.57 -7.62
CA ARG A 70 -24.78 -31.40 -6.52
C ARG A 70 -24.31 -30.55 -5.34
N GLU A 71 -25.10 -30.60 -4.28
CA GLU A 71 -24.70 -30.22 -2.93
C GLU A 71 -23.50 -31.06 -2.49
N ARG A 72 -22.43 -30.39 -2.03
CA ARG A 72 -21.47 -31.00 -1.12
C ARG A 72 -20.82 -29.91 -0.26
N SER A 73 -21.16 -29.99 1.02
CA SER A 73 -20.68 -29.16 2.13
C SER A 73 -19.17 -29.30 2.35
N ALA A 74 -18.59 -28.25 2.95
CA ALA A 74 -17.28 -28.14 3.65
C ALA A 74 -16.14 -27.40 2.91
N PRO A 75 -15.18 -26.82 3.66
CA PRO A 75 -15.33 -25.72 4.61
C PRO A 75 -14.59 -24.46 4.11
N LEU A 76 -14.91 -23.29 4.65
CA LEU A 76 -14.14 -22.05 4.42
C LEU A 76 -12.67 -22.30 4.78
N PRO A 77 -11.68 -22.07 3.88
CA PRO A 77 -10.29 -22.07 4.31
C PRO A 77 -10.07 -20.83 5.18
N ALA A 78 -10.02 -21.06 6.48
CA ALA A 78 -9.42 -20.17 7.45
C ALA A 78 -7.95 -19.99 7.08
N SER A 79 -7.63 -18.87 6.45
CA SER A 79 -6.32 -18.21 6.51
C SER A 79 -6.47 -16.86 5.81
N MET A 80 -6.48 -15.79 6.60
CA MET A 80 -6.07 -14.47 6.12
C MET A 80 -4.69 -14.64 5.48
N GLU A 81 -4.70 -14.88 4.19
CA GLU A 81 -3.52 -15.06 3.38
C GLU A 81 -2.79 -13.72 3.38
N ARG A 82 -1.81 -13.59 4.29
CA ARG A 82 -0.82 -12.52 4.26
C ARG A 82 -0.03 -12.72 2.96
N ARG A 83 -0.55 -12.20 1.86
CA ARG A 83 0.02 -12.37 0.52
C ARG A 83 1.03 -11.25 0.24
N GLU A 84 2.19 -11.69 -0.23
CA GLU A 84 3.44 -10.97 -0.27
C GLU A 84 3.44 -9.79 -1.29
N PRO A 85 4.14 -8.66 -1.02
CA PRO A 85 4.14 -7.46 -1.88
C PRO A 85 4.61 -7.72 -3.33
N SER A 86 4.37 -6.80 -4.27
CA SER A 86 4.95 -6.90 -5.64
C SER A 86 6.47 -6.84 -5.60
N GLU A 87 7.17 -7.43 -6.58
CA GLU A 87 8.65 -7.49 -6.57
C GLU A 87 9.32 -6.12 -6.46
N GLN A 88 8.81 -5.11 -7.17
CA GLN A 88 9.30 -3.73 -7.05
C GLN A 88 9.14 -3.17 -5.64
N VAL A 89 8.02 -3.49 -4.98
CA VAL A 89 7.79 -3.10 -3.59
C VAL A 89 8.70 -3.91 -2.67
N ARG A 90 8.86 -5.21 -2.88
CA ARG A 90 9.78 -6.04 -2.10
C ARG A 90 11.21 -5.55 -2.23
N GLU A 91 11.68 -5.22 -3.43
CA GLU A 91 13.03 -4.69 -3.66
C GLU A 91 13.21 -3.32 -2.98
N PHE A 92 12.20 -2.45 -3.07
CA PHE A 92 12.23 -1.15 -2.38
C PHE A 92 12.23 -1.27 -0.85
N LEU A 93 11.55 -2.30 -0.32
CA LEU A 93 11.43 -2.60 1.11
C LEU A 93 12.59 -3.46 1.64
N LYS A 94 13.26 -4.22 0.77
CA LYS A 94 14.40 -5.10 1.07
C LYS A 94 15.52 -4.25 1.69
N GLY A 95 15.92 -4.59 2.91
CA GLY A 95 16.93 -3.87 3.68
C GLY A 95 16.45 -2.60 4.40
N LYS A 96 15.22 -2.11 4.20
CA LYS A 96 14.69 -0.93 4.92
C LYS A 96 13.91 -1.27 6.19
N PHE A 97 13.21 -2.40 6.19
CA PHE A 97 12.45 -2.90 7.35
C PHE A 97 13.10 -4.10 8.04
N ASP A 98 14.13 -4.71 7.44
CA ASP A 98 14.82 -5.88 8.01
C ASP A 98 15.54 -5.59 9.33
N ARG A 99 15.85 -4.32 9.63
CA ARG A 99 16.45 -3.93 10.92
C ARG A 99 15.47 -3.92 12.10
N GLU A 100 14.15 -3.90 11.88
CA GLU A 100 13.16 -3.82 12.96
C GLU A 100 12.59 -5.19 13.41
N LEU A 101 12.92 -6.29 12.72
CA LEU A 101 12.49 -7.65 13.11
C LEU A 101 13.61 -8.53 13.70
N ALA A 102 14.81 -7.98 13.90
CA ALA A 102 15.97 -8.69 14.46
C ALA A 102 16.42 -8.14 15.84
N GLY A 103 15.57 -7.36 16.52
CA GLY A 103 15.80 -6.82 17.85
C GLY A 103 14.80 -7.35 18.86
#